data_AF-W0FQL1-F1
#
_entry.id   AF-W0FQL1-F1
#
_cell.length_a   1.000
_cell.length_b   1.000
_cell.length_c   1.000
_cell.angle_alpha   90.00
_cell.angle_beta   90.00
_cell.angle_gamma   90.00
#
_symmetry.space_group_name_H-M   'P 1'
#
loop_
_entity.id
_entity.type
_entity.pdbx_description
1 polymer ?
#
loop_
_entity_poly.entity_id
_entity_poly.type
_entity_poly.pdbx_seq_one_letter_code
_entity_poly.pdbx_strand_id
1 'polypeptide(L)'
;MDMESQKILFALSTPMEIRNECCLPSHSSPKMYLGTCFFDLSSSWGIDDRDDLLRTIHRMIDNGHAARLAGFYHRWFRYSPCEWRDYLAELNEQGQAYAQFVASTAECCGEGGIKAWDYVRMGFLSPNGRT
;
A
#
# COMPACT_ATOMS: atom_id res chain seq x y z
N MET A 1 -17.14 5.91 -14.36
CA MET A 1 -15.73 5.52 -14.16
C MET A 1 -15.52 4.27 -14.98
N ASP A 2 -14.52 4.25 -15.87
CA ASP A 2 -14.31 3.11 -16.76
C ASP A 2 -13.56 1.98 -16.04
N MET A 3 -13.57 0.79 -16.64
CA MET A 3 -13.02 -0.43 -16.05
C MET A 3 -11.51 -0.32 -15.76
N GLU A 4 -10.74 0.42 -16.56
CA GLU A 4 -9.31 0.65 -16.31
C GLU A 4 -9.12 1.55 -15.10
N SER A 5 -9.87 2.65 -15.01
CA SER A 5 -9.85 3.52 -13.82
C SER A 5 -10.25 2.78 -12.54
N GLN A 6 -11.21 1.86 -12.66
CA GLN A 6 -11.68 1.05 -11.54
C GLN A 6 -10.64 -0.01 -11.13
N LYS A 7 -9.98 -0.65 -12.10
CA LYS A 7 -8.85 -1.58 -11.85
C LYS A 7 -7.63 -0.87 -11.27
N ILE A 8 -7.35 0.37 -11.70
CA ILE A 8 -6.29 1.19 -11.13
C ILE A 8 -6.63 1.53 -9.67
N LEU A 9 -7.87 1.94 -9.36
CA LEU A 9 -8.33 2.14 -7.98
C LEU A 9 -8.25 0.87 -7.13
N PHE A 10 -8.53 -0.31 -7.70
CA PHE A 10 -8.36 -1.59 -7.03
C PHE A 10 -6.87 -1.95 -6.83
N ALA A 11 -6.01 -1.78 -7.83
CA ALA A 11 -4.56 -1.99 -7.71
C ALA A 11 -3.93 -1.05 -6.65
N LEU A 12 -4.51 0.14 -6.49
CA LEU A 12 -4.15 1.11 -5.47
C LEU A 12 -4.68 0.74 -4.07
N SER A 13 -5.59 -0.24 -3.93
CA SER A 13 -6.23 -0.63 -2.66
C SER A 13 -5.89 -2.06 -2.15
N THR A 14 -5.18 -2.86 -2.92
CA THR A 14 -5.46 -4.31 -2.94
C THR A 14 -4.83 -5.20 -1.87
N PRO A 15 -3.57 -5.03 -1.40
CA PRO A 15 -2.94 -6.07 -0.59
C PRO A 15 -3.58 -6.24 0.80
N MET A 16 -4.25 -5.20 1.31
CA MET A 16 -4.96 -5.25 2.60
C MET A 16 -6.46 -5.59 2.46
N GLU A 17 -7.12 -5.23 1.35
CA GLU A 17 -8.51 -5.64 1.10
C GLU A 17 -8.62 -7.14 0.79
N ILE A 18 -7.70 -7.69 -0.03
CA ILE A 18 -7.73 -9.10 -0.42
C ILE A 18 -7.51 -10.05 0.76
N ARG A 19 -6.66 -9.68 1.73
CA ARG A 19 -6.38 -10.54 2.90
C ARG A 19 -7.37 -10.35 4.05
N ASN A 20 -8.33 -9.42 3.91
CA ASN A 20 -9.20 -9.02 5.01
C ASN A 20 -10.69 -9.06 4.61
N GLU A 21 -11.08 -10.09 3.84
CA GLU A 21 -12.46 -10.31 3.34
C GLU A 21 -13.54 -10.30 4.44
N CYS A 22 -13.16 -10.58 5.69
CA CYS A 22 -14.07 -10.60 6.84
C CYS A 22 -14.18 -9.26 7.59
N CYS A 23 -13.30 -8.30 7.29
CA CYS A 23 -13.43 -6.92 7.77
C CYS A 23 -14.02 -6.09 6.62
N LEU A 24 -14.94 -5.19 6.94
CA LEU A 24 -15.63 -4.35 5.94
C LEU A 24 -14.95 -2.98 5.67
N PRO A 25 -13.62 -2.77 5.60
CA PRO A 25 -13.12 -1.57 4.94
C PRO A 25 -13.09 -1.84 3.44
N SER A 26 -14.12 -1.33 2.75
CA SER A 26 -14.20 -1.35 1.28
C SER A 26 -13.91 0.08 0.79
N HIS A 27 -12.77 0.27 0.14
CA HIS A 27 -12.36 1.51 -0.53
C HIS A 27 -13.24 1.82 -1.75
N SER A 28 -13.96 0.82 -2.24
CA SER A 28 -15.01 0.93 -3.27
C SER A 28 -16.38 1.28 -2.69
N SER A 29 -16.55 1.25 -1.37
CA SER A 29 -17.79 1.63 -0.72
C SER A 29 -17.82 3.14 -0.53
N PRO A 30 -18.84 3.84 -1.08
CA PRO A 30 -19.13 5.22 -0.68
C PRO A 30 -19.25 5.34 0.85
N LYS A 31 -19.50 4.23 1.56
CA LYS A 31 -19.65 4.17 3.01
C LYS A 31 -18.37 4.18 3.83
N MET A 32 -17.19 4.08 3.22
CA MET A 32 -15.93 4.04 3.98
C MET A 32 -15.76 5.25 4.91
N TYR A 33 -16.31 6.39 4.52
CA TYR A 33 -16.36 7.61 5.34
C TYR A 33 -17.76 8.27 5.38
N LEU A 34 -18.83 7.59 4.93
CA LEU A 34 -20.19 8.15 5.06
C LEU A 34 -20.54 8.24 6.55
N GLY A 35 -20.79 9.47 7.01
CA GLY A 35 -21.12 9.77 8.41
C GLY A 35 -19.94 10.22 9.26
N THR A 36 -18.71 10.17 8.74
CA THR A 36 -17.53 10.71 9.43
C THR A 36 -17.34 12.18 9.06
N CYS A 37 -17.94 13.09 9.83
CA CYS A 37 -17.82 14.54 9.59
C CYS A 37 -16.45 15.11 10.02
N PHE A 38 -15.69 14.36 10.82
CA PHE A 38 -14.39 14.76 11.34
C PHE A 38 -13.45 13.55 11.37
N PHE A 39 -12.24 13.73 10.85
CA PHE A 39 -11.21 12.70 10.82
C PHE A 39 -10.03 13.17 11.66
N ASP A 40 -9.87 12.59 12.85
CA ASP A 40 -8.78 12.92 13.74
C ASP A 40 -7.47 12.29 13.27
N LEU A 41 -6.54 13.13 12.82
CA LEU A 41 -5.24 12.71 12.34
C LEU A 41 -4.31 12.26 13.48
N SER A 42 -4.49 12.75 14.70
CA SER A 42 -3.67 12.36 15.84
C SER A 42 -3.94 10.91 16.21
N SER A 43 -5.19 10.53 16.48
CA SER A 43 -5.53 9.14 16.83
C SER A 43 -5.35 8.14 15.68
N SER A 44 -5.53 8.57 14.43
CA SER A 44 -5.47 7.68 13.27
C SER A 44 -4.06 7.49 12.71
N TRP A 45 -3.24 8.54 12.75
CA TRP A 45 -1.95 8.58 12.07
C TRP A 45 -0.78 9.02 12.96
N GLY A 46 -1.05 9.47 14.19
CA GLY A 46 -0.05 10.09 15.05
C GLY A 46 0.47 11.41 14.48
N ILE A 47 -0.38 12.16 13.78
CA ILE A 47 -0.03 13.46 13.21
C ILE A 47 -0.68 14.53 14.08
N ASP A 48 0.13 15.22 14.86
CA ASP A 48 -0.34 16.23 15.82
C ASP A 48 -0.27 17.65 15.25
N ASP A 49 0.63 17.88 14.29
CA ASP A 49 0.83 19.18 13.67
C ASP A 49 1.13 19.12 12.16
N ARG A 50 1.26 20.30 11.56
CA ARG A 50 1.54 20.46 10.13
C ARG A 50 2.90 19.90 9.72
N ASP A 51 3.90 19.98 10.60
CA ASP A 51 5.24 19.49 10.27
C ASP A 51 5.27 17.96 10.32
N ASP A 52 4.56 17.33 11.26
CA ASP A 52 4.32 15.89 11.28
C ASP A 52 3.61 15.41 10.02
N LEU A 53 2.63 16.18 9.55
CA LEU A 53 1.93 15.88 8.30
C LEU A 53 2.89 15.89 7.12
N LEU A 54 3.67 16.96 6.95
CA LEU A 54 4.62 17.09 5.85
C LEU A 54 5.69 16.00 5.90
N ARG A 55 6.24 15.72 7.09
CA ARG A 55 7.18 14.60 7.30
C ARG A 55 6.55 13.26 6.90
N THR A 56 5.31 13.02 7.29
CA THR A 56 4.59 11.78 6.95
C THR A 56 4.40 11.67 5.45
N ILE A 57 3.98 12.75 4.77
CA ILE A 57 3.82 12.78 3.32
C ILE A 57 5.13 12.47 2.60
N HIS A 58 6.22 13.15 2.97
CA HIS A 58 7.54 12.90 2.37
C HIS A 58 8.01 11.46 2.61
N ARG A 59 7.93 10.97 3.86
CA ARG A 59 8.31 9.59 4.20
C ARG A 59 7.55 8.56 3.35
N MET A 60 6.25 8.74 3.20
CA MET A 60 5.38 7.79 2.48
C MET A 60 5.59 7.85 0.96
N ILE A 61 5.85 9.03 0.39
CA ILE A 61 6.16 9.17 -1.04
C ILE A 61 7.50 8.49 -1.38
N ASP A 62 8.51 8.77 -0.56
CA ASP A 62 9.88 8.32 -0.84
C ASP A 62 10.05 6.84 -0.51
N ASN A 63 9.64 6.44 0.70
CA ASN A 63 9.94 5.11 1.24
C ASN A 63 8.71 4.20 1.33
N GLY A 64 7.50 4.77 1.37
CA GLY A 64 6.28 4.03 1.63
C GLY A 64 6.20 3.47 3.06
N HIS A 65 5.09 2.83 3.40
CA HIS A 65 4.90 2.25 4.73
C HIS A 65 5.59 0.89 4.91
N ALA A 66 5.71 0.10 3.84
CA ALA A 66 6.34 -1.22 3.89
C ALA A 66 7.58 -1.29 2.99
N ALA A 67 8.51 -0.34 3.20
CA ALA A 67 9.78 -0.21 2.50
C ALA A 67 10.57 -1.53 2.36
N ARG A 68 10.45 -2.42 3.36
CA ARG A 68 11.11 -3.75 3.36
C ARG A 68 10.63 -4.68 2.24
N LEU A 69 9.43 -4.46 1.70
CA LEU A 69 8.84 -5.27 0.62
C LEU A 69 9.16 -4.73 -0.78
N ALA A 70 9.54 -3.46 -0.89
CA ALA A 70 9.74 -2.80 -2.18
C ALA A 70 10.74 -3.54 -3.08
N GLY A 71 11.86 -3.99 -2.51
CA GLY A 71 12.87 -4.76 -3.23
C GLY A 71 12.37 -6.14 -3.70
N PHE A 72 11.43 -6.75 -2.99
CA PHE A 72 10.84 -8.04 -3.38
C PHE A 72 9.86 -7.87 -4.54
N TYR A 73 8.96 -6.89 -4.47
CA TYR A 73 8.06 -6.56 -5.58
C TYR A 73 8.84 -6.23 -6.84
N HIS A 74 9.87 -5.38 -6.73
CA HIS A 74 10.69 -4.99 -7.87
C HIS A 74 11.33 -6.19 -8.59
N ARG A 75 11.85 -7.16 -7.82
CA ARG A 75 12.47 -8.38 -8.36
C ARG A 75 11.44 -9.35 -8.93
N TRP A 76 10.28 -9.53 -8.30
CA TRP A 76 9.23 -10.43 -8.79
C TRP A 76 8.85 -10.15 -10.25
N PHE A 77 8.74 -8.88 -10.64
CA PHE A 77 8.37 -8.49 -12.00
C PHE A 77 9.52 -8.51 -13.01
N ARG A 78 10.76 -8.72 -12.57
CA ARG A 78 11.97 -8.65 -13.43
C ARG A 78 12.71 -9.96 -13.54
N TYR A 79 12.67 -10.77 -12.50
CA TYR A 79 13.36 -12.05 -12.46
C TYR A 79 12.59 -13.07 -13.28
N SER A 80 13.30 -13.88 -14.04
CA SER A 80 12.77 -15.13 -14.55
C SER A 80 12.42 -16.09 -13.39
N PRO A 81 11.58 -17.11 -13.62
CA PRO A 81 11.27 -18.09 -12.59
C PRO A 81 12.50 -18.78 -11.97
N CYS A 82 13.56 -19.00 -12.75
CA CYS A 82 14.82 -19.55 -12.25
C CYS A 82 15.55 -18.56 -11.34
N GLU A 83 15.73 -17.31 -11.78
CA GLU A 83 16.37 -16.26 -10.97
C GLU A 83 15.61 -15.98 -9.67
N TRP A 84 14.28 -16.02 -9.71
CA TRP A 84 13.45 -15.89 -8.52
C TRP A 84 13.68 -17.04 -7.54
N ARG A 85 13.68 -18.28 -8.03
CA ARG A 85 13.96 -19.46 -7.19
C ARG A 85 15.36 -19.40 -6.58
N ASP A 86 16.36 -19.02 -7.35
CA ASP A 86 17.74 -18.96 -6.88
C ASP A 86 17.89 -17.84 -5.83
N TYR A 87 17.24 -16.69 -6.03
CA TYR A 87 17.13 -15.64 -5.01
C TYR A 87 16.44 -16.11 -3.73
N LEU A 88 15.36 -16.90 -3.81
CA LEU A 88 14.69 -17.45 -2.63
C LEU A 88 15.63 -18.33 -1.79
N ALA A 89 16.56 -19.05 -2.43
CA ALA A 89 17.50 -19.93 -1.75
C ALA A 89 18.55 -19.18 -0.91
N GLU A 90 18.81 -17.90 -1.21
CA GLU A 90 19.75 -17.04 -0.49
C GLU A 90 19.11 -16.33 0.73
N LEU A 91 17.77 -16.35 0.83
CA LEU A 91 17.05 -15.63 1.87
C LEU A 91 17.01 -16.41 3.19
N ASN A 92 17.12 -15.66 4.29
CA ASN A 92 16.76 -16.17 5.62
C ASN A 92 15.24 -16.36 5.75
N GLU A 93 14.80 -16.99 6.85
CA GLU A 93 13.38 -17.30 7.11
C GLU A 93 12.46 -16.08 6.97
N GLN A 94 12.86 -14.93 7.53
CA GLN A 94 12.09 -13.69 7.41
C GLN A 94 12.00 -13.20 5.96
N GLY A 95 13.09 -13.27 5.21
CA GLY A 95 13.13 -12.92 3.79
C GLY A 95 12.23 -13.83 2.96
N GLN A 96 12.21 -15.13 3.23
CA GLN A 96 11.32 -16.08 2.56
C GLN A 96 9.85 -15.77 2.87
N ALA A 97 9.51 -15.42 4.11
CA ALA A 97 8.16 -15.00 4.47
C ALA A 97 7.72 -13.74 3.69
N TYR A 98 8.61 -12.76 3.53
CA TYR A 98 8.34 -11.58 2.70
C TYR A 98 8.19 -11.91 1.22
N ALA A 99 9.07 -12.76 0.69
CA ALA A 99 9.01 -13.17 -0.71
C ALA A 99 7.72 -13.95 -1.01
N GLN A 100 7.29 -14.83 -0.11
CA GLN A 100 6.02 -15.55 -0.23
C GLN A 100 4.82 -14.61 -0.20
N PHE A 101 4.83 -13.62 0.71
CA PHE A 101 3.78 -12.60 0.76
C PHE A 101 3.70 -11.84 -0.57
N VAL A 102 4.84 -11.39 -1.11
CA VAL A 102 4.89 -10.71 -2.41
C VAL A 102 4.38 -11.63 -3.52
N ALA A 103 4.85 -12.87 -3.61
CA ALA A 103 4.38 -13.82 -4.62
C ALA A 103 2.85 -14.00 -4.59
N SER A 104 2.24 -14.02 -3.40
CA SER A 104 0.78 -14.15 -3.25
C SER A 104 -0.03 -12.88 -3.55
N THR A 105 0.62 -11.72 -3.67
CA THR A 105 -0.06 -10.41 -3.80
C THR A 105 0.38 -9.61 -5.02
N ALA A 106 1.47 -10.00 -5.66
CA ALA A 106 2.09 -9.26 -6.76
C ALA A 106 1.15 -9.07 -7.95
N GLU A 107 0.45 -10.12 -8.38
CA GLU A 107 -0.49 -10.03 -9.51
C GLU A 107 -1.60 -8.99 -9.26
N CYS A 108 -2.03 -8.82 -8.01
CA CYS A 108 -3.06 -7.87 -7.64
C CYS A 108 -2.53 -6.44 -7.51
N CYS A 109 -1.32 -6.27 -6.98
CA CYS A 109 -0.74 -4.96 -6.71
C CYS A 109 0.01 -4.38 -7.92
N GLY A 110 0.37 -5.22 -8.89
CA GLY A 110 1.22 -4.84 -10.02
C GLY A 110 2.63 -4.44 -9.60
N GLU A 111 3.41 -3.93 -10.56
CA GLU A 111 4.82 -3.55 -10.35
C GLU A 111 4.99 -2.42 -9.34
N GLY A 112 4.01 -1.51 -9.26
CA GLY A 112 3.96 -0.45 -8.25
C GLY A 112 3.77 -0.99 -6.83
N GLY A 113 3.37 -2.25 -6.67
CA GLY A 113 3.21 -2.93 -5.40
C GLY A 113 2.40 -2.11 -4.40
N ILE A 114 2.83 -2.16 -3.15
CA ILE A 114 2.27 -1.38 -2.04
C ILE A 114 2.48 0.14 -2.15
N LYS A 115 3.36 0.64 -3.04
CA LYS A 115 3.61 2.09 -3.15
C LYS A 115 2.42 2.82 -3.76
N ALA A 116 1.69 2.13 -4.64
CA ALA A 116 0.46 2.64 -5.22
C ALA A 116 -0.54 3.03 -4.10
N TRP A 117 -0.68 2.18 -3.09
CA TRP A 117 -1.47 2.43 -1.88
C TRP A 117 -0.98 3.62 -1.06
N ASP A 118 0.34 3.77 -0.92
CA ASP A 118 0.93 4.90 -0.20
C ASP A 118 0.57 6.23 -0.86
N TYR A 119 0.64 6.32 -2.19
CA TYR A 119 0.28 7.53 -2.91
C TYR A 119 -1.19 7.92 -2.74
N VAL A 120 -2.12 6.96 -2.78
CA VAL A 120 -3.54 7.25 -2.55
C VAL A 120 -3.78 7.81 -1.15
N ARG A 121 -3.14 7.23 -0.13
CA ARG A 121 -3.28 7.73 1.24
C ARG A 121 -2.67 9.13 1.40
N MET A 122 -1.59 9.44 0.70
CA MET A 122 -1.02 10.80 0.73
C MET A 122 -1.92 11.81 0.01
N GLY A 123 -2.58 11.39 -1.08
CA GLY A 123 -3.62 12.18 -1.74
C GLY A 123 -4.81 12.49 -0.82
N PHE A 124 -5.17 11.58 0.08
CA PHE A 124 -6.18 11.83 1.11
C PHE A 124 -5.68 12.79 2.20
N LEU A 125 -4.43 12.67 2.65
CA LEU A 125 -3.88 13.50 3.72
C LEU A 125 -3.62 14.96 3.27
N SER A 126 -3.28 15.18 2.00
CA SER A 126 -2.87 16.51 1.49
C SER A 126 -3.95 17.61 1.59
N PRO A 127 -5.25 17.37 1.28
CA PRO A 127 -6.32 18.35 1.48
C PRO A 127 -6.75 18.50 2.94
N ASN A 128 -6.71 17.41 3.73
CA ASN A 128 -7.18 17.37 5.12
C ASN A 128 -6.21 18.04 6.11
N GLY A 129 -4.99 18.34 5.67
CA GLY A 129 -3.99 19.10 6.42
C GLY A 129 -4.08 20.62 6.30
N ARG A 130 -5.08 21.14 5.59
CA ARG A 130 -5.34 22.58 5.50
C ARG A 130 -6.23 22.99 6.67
N THR A 131 -5.63 23.14 7.85
CA THR A 131 -6.17 24.02 8.89
C THR A 131 -5.73 25.46 8.67
#